data_AF-A0A3D2MIR1-F1
#
_entry.id   AF-A0A3D2MIR1-F1
#
_cell.length_a   1.000
_cell.length_b   1.000
_cell.length_c   1.000
_cell.angle_alpha   90.00
_cell.angle_beta   90.00
_cell.angle_gamma   90.00
#
_symmetry.space_group_name_H-M   'P 1'
#
loop_
_entity.id
_entity.type
_entity.pdbx_description
1 polymer ?
#
loop_
_entity_poly.entity_id
_entity_poly.type
_entity_poly.pdbx_seq_one_letter_code
_entity_poly.pdbx_strand_id
1 'polypeptide(L)'
;MSKTTSQGICQFCQSVFSKAAMTRHLEKCAQRVDAATPGNQKAAKATRLVHLLVDGRDQPQYWMHLELPAEATLQNLDDFLRRTWLECCGHLSKFELAGVSYASYPDREFGDKSMRMQVGGILSPGQQFFHEYDFGTTTELRLKVVAEREGAAKGKSIQVLARNEAPLISCQVCGKP
;
A
#
# COMPACT_ATOMS: atom_id res chain seq x y z
N MET A 1 3.54 21.40 16.48
CA MET A 1 2.42 20.45 16.47
C MET A 1 2.90 19.14 17.05
N SER A 2 2.23 18.60 18.07
CA SER A 2 2.56 17.31 18.68
C SER A 2 2.47 16.20 17.63
N LYS A 3 3.48 15.32 17.54
CA LYS A 3 3.43 14.13 16.66
C LYS A 3 2.31 13.20 17.14
N THR A 4 1.12 13.32 16.55
CA THR A 4 0.03 12.37 16.78
C THR A 4 0.47 11.01 16.25
N THR A 5 0.69 10.06 17.15
CA THR A 5 1.02 8.69 16.77
C THR A 5 -0.27 7.94 16.51
N SER A 6 -0.58 7.65 15.25
CA SER A 6 -1.74 6.83 14.92
C SER A 6 -1.45 5.35 15.19
N GLN A 7 -2.52 4.65 15.58
CA GLN A 7 -2.52 3.22 15.87
C GLN A 7 -3.39 2.49 14.84
N GLY A 8 -3.06 1.25 14.55
CA GLY A 8 -3.82 0.41 13.64
C GLY A 8 -3.89 -1.03 14.06
N ILE A 9 -4.81 -1.75 13.45
CA ILE A 9 -5.18 -3.11 13.81
C ILE A 9 -4.50 -4.08 12.84
N CYS A 10 -3.86 -5.12 13.39
CA CYS A 10 -3.36 -6.24 12.60
C CYS A 10 -4.55 -7.13 12.19
N GLN A 11 -4.69 -7.43 10.90
CA GLN A 11 -5.84 -8.23 10.42
C GLN A 11 -5.80 -9.70 10.85
N PHE A 12 -4.63 -10.20 11.31
CA PHE A 12 -4.47 -11.59 11.70
C PHE A 12 -4.75 -11.81 13.18
N CYS A 13 -4.07 -11.08 14.06
CA CYS A 13 -4.23 -11.25 15.52
C CYS A 13 -5.17 -10.23 16.17
N GLN A 14 -5.71 -9.28 15.40
CA GLN A 14 -6.62 -8.21 15.87
C GLN A 14 -6.04 -7.29 16.95
N SER A 15 -4.73 -7.38 17.22
CA SER A 15 -4.05 -6.51 18.19
C SER A 15 -3.71 -5.15 17.57
N VAL A 16 -3.69 -4.12 18.41
CA VAL A 16 -3.45 -2.72 18.05
C VAL A 16 -1.97 -2.37 18.22
N PHE A 17 -1.36 -1.75 17.19
CA PHE A 17 0.03 -1.29 17.24
C PHE A 17 0.17 0.11 16.65
N SER A 18 1.19 0.86 17.10
CA SER A 18 1.61 2.08 16.40
C SER A 18 2.17 1.74 15.01
N LYS A 19 2.18 2.72 14.10
CA LYS A 19 2.78 2.57 12.76
C LYS A 19 4.19 1.97 12.81
N ALA A 20 5.05 2.46 13.72
CA ALA A 20 6.43 2.00 13.83
C ALA A 20 6.54 0.57 14.37
N ALA A 21 5.64 0.16 15.27
CA ALA A 21 5.61 -1.18 15.82
C ALA A 21 4.96 -2.21 14.87
N MET A 22 3.98 -1.79 14.06
CA MET A 22 3.21 -2.68 13.19
C MET A 22 4.10 -3.43 12.19
N THR A 23 5.08 -2.76 11.58
CA THR A 23 6.04 -3.41 10.67
C THR A 23 6.75 -4.60 11.34
N ARG A 24 7.29 -4.38 12.55
CA ARG A 24 8.01 -5.43 13.31
C ARG A 24 7.06 -6.52 13.83
N HIS A 25 5.83 -6.14 14.16
CA HIS A 25 4.81 -7.08 14.56
C HIS A 25 4.43 -8.02 13.41
N LEU A 26 4.16 -7.47 12.21
CA LEU A 26 3.75 -8.24 11.04
C LEU A 26 4.81 -9.25 10.60
N GLU A 27 6.09 -8.98 10.84
CA GLU A 27 7.19 -9.93 10.59
C GLU A 27 7.12 -11.17 11.51
N LYS A 28 6.65 -10.99 12.75
CA LYS A 28 6.64 -12.03 13.79
C LYS A 28 5.25 -12.52 14.19
N CYS A 29 4.21 -12.08 13.50
CA CYS A 29 2.84 -12.41 13.85
C CYS A 29 2.56 -13.89 13.56
N ALA A 30 2.42 -14.69 14.63
CA ALA A 30 2.20 -16.13 14.53
C ALA A 30 0.98 -16.46 13.66
N GLN A 31 -0.15 -15.75 13.85
CA GLN A 31 -1.37 -15.96 13.08
C GLN A 31 -1.20 -15.65 11.58
N ARG A 32 -0.29 -14.73 11.22
CA ARG A 32 0.07 -14.47 9.81
C ARG A 32 0.89 -15.63 9.24
N VAL A 33 1.84 -16.16 10.02
CA VAL A 33 2.67 -17.31 9.62
C VAL A 33 1.80 -18.56 9.44
N ASP A 34 0.87 -18.80 10.36
CA ASP A 34 -0.08 -19.92 10.30
C ASP A 34 -0.99 -19.79 9.07
N ALA A 35 -1.51 -18.59 8.81
CA ALA A 35 -2.33 -18.32 7.62
C ALA A 35 -1.55 -18.44 6.29
N ALA A 36 -0.24 -18.26 6.31
CA ALA A 36 0.62 -18.45 5.15
C ALA A 36 0.97 -19.93 4.89
N THR A 37 0.72 -20.81 5.86
CA THR A 37 1.00 -22.25 5.74
C THR A 37 -0.14 -22.93 4.97
N PRO A 38 0.11 -23.54 3.80
CA PRO A 38 -0.94 -24.17 3.02
C PRO A 38 -1.41 -25.46 3.71
N GLY A 39 -2.46 -25.37 4.53
CA GLY A 39 -3.15 -26.54 5.06
C GLY A 39 -4.04 -27.16 4.00
N ASN A 40 -3.75 -28.40 3.54
CA ASN A 40 -4.53 -29.38 2.76
C ASN A 40 -5.53 -28.94 1.65
N GLN A 41 -5.70 -27.65 1.39
CA GLN A 41 -6.51 -27.08 0.33
C GLN A 41 -5.60 -26.91 -0.88
N LYS A 42 -6.00 -27.51 -2.02
CA LYS A 42 -5.32 -27.50 -3.33
C LYS A 42 -4.25 -26.41 -3.41
N ALA A 43 -2.99 -26.82 -3.28
CA ALA A 43 -1.84 -25.94 -3.12
C ALA A 43 -1.89 -24.78 -4.12
N ALA A 44 -2.26 -23.60 -3.65
CA ALA A 44 -2.02 -22.39 -4.41
C ALA A 44 -0.52 -22.32 -4.64
N LYS A 45 -0.09 -22.19 -5.91
CA LYS A 45 1.33 -22.14 -6.26
C LYS A 45 1.97 -21.01 -5.46
N ALA A 46 3.04 -21.33 -4.72
CA ALA A 46 3.83 -20.33 -4.03
C ALA A 46 4.30 -19.29 -5.05
N THR A 47 4.05 -18.02 -4.75
CA THR A 47 4.52 -16.89 -5.54
C THR A 47 5.26 -15.92 -4.64
N ARG A 48 6.06 -15.05 -5.27
CA ARG A 48 6.72 -13.95 -4.60
C ARG A 48 5.69 -12.88 -4.25
N LEU A 49 5.66 -12.50 -2.99
CA LEU A 49 4.77 -11.48 -2.42
C LEU A 49 5.61 -10.30 -1.96
N VAL A 50 5.13 -9.10 -2.27
CA VAL A 50 5.74 -7.82 -1.90
C VAL A 50 4.93 -7.22 -0.75
N HIS A 51 5.59 -6.86 0.35
CA HIS A 51 4.97 -6.14 1.46
C HIS A 51 5.23 -4.65 1.32
N LEU A 52 4.17 -3.86 1.15
CA LEU A 52 4.23 -2.40 1.10
C LEU A 52 3.71 -1.77 2.39
N LEU A 53 4.37 -0.70 2.83
CA LEU A 53 3.79 0.29 3.72
C LEU A 53 3.37 1.49 2.87
N VAL A 54 2.11 1.89 2.98
CA VAL A 54 1.54 3.07 2.32
C VAL A 54 1.16 4.07 3.40
N ASP A 55 1.54 5.33 3.26
CA ASP A 55 1.12 6.41 4.14
C ASP A 55 0.88 7.73 3.39
N GLY A 56 0.05 8.61 3.94
CA GLY A 56 -0.13 9.95 3.36
C GLY A 56 1.17 10.74 3.47
N ARG A 57 1.63 11.36 2.37
CA ARG A 57 2.88 12.15 2.36
C ARG A 57 2.82 13.29 3.38
N ASP A 58 1.75 14.07 3.31
CA ASP A 58 1.48 15.20 4.22
C ASP A 58 0.55 14.82 5.38
N GLN A 59 -0.05 13.64 5.32
CA GLN A 59 -0.93 13.10 6.35
C GLN A 59 -0.45 11.71 6.82
N PRO A 60 0.76 11.61 7.41
CA PRO A 60 1.39 10.34 7.77
C PRO A 60 0.65 9.57 8.87
N GLN A 61 -0.32 10.21 9.52
CA GLN A 61 -1.25 9.59 10.45
C GLN A 61 -2.14 8.55 9.77
N TYR A 62 -2.45 8.69 8.48
CA TYR A 62 -3.09 7.65 7.71
C TYR A 62 -2.02 6.71 7.14
N TRP A 63 -2.20 5.41 7.31
CA TRP A 63 -1.31 4.39 6.78
C TRP A 63 -1.98 3.01 6.71
N MET A 64 -1.46 2.18 5.82
CA MET A 64 -1.82 0.76 5.74
C MET A 64 -0.60 -0.06 5.31
N HIS A 65 -0.55 -1.29 5.79
CA HIS A 65 0.34 -2.31 5.24
C HIS A 65 -0.43 -3.17 4.24
N LEU A 66 0.13 -3.34 3.06
CA LEU A 66 -0.42 -4.13 1.97
C LEU A 66 0.52 -5.28 1.63
N GLU A 67 -0.05 -6.35 1.11
CA GLU A 67 0.67 -7.44 0.48
C GLU A 67 0.08 -7.69 -0.89
N LEU A 68 0.94 -7.81 -1.90
CA LEU A 68 0.52 -8.05 -3.26
C LEU A 68 1.50 -9.00 -3.98
N PRO A 69 1.01 -9.83 -4.91
CA PRO A 69 1.87 -10.68 -5.72
C PRO A 69 2.82 -9.88 -6.59
N ALA A 70 4.03 -10.39 -6.80
CA ALA A 70 5.02 -9.82 -7.70
C ALA A 70 4.48 -9.67 -9.14
N GLU A 71 3.52 -10.50 -9.53
CA GLU A 71 2.86 -10.47 -10.83
C GLU A 71 1.75 -9.41 -10.96
N ALA A 72 1.32 -8.79 -9.84
CA ALA A 72 0.41 -7.66 -9.85
C ALA A 72 1.08 -6.45 -10.50
N THR A 73 0.28 -5.58 -11.12
CA THR A 73 0.81 -4.38 -11.79
C THR A 73 0.68 -3.13 -10.93
N LEU A 74 1.39 -2.06 -11.29
CA LEU A 74 1.13 -0.74 -10.69
C LEU A 74 -0.33 -0.30 -10.89
N GLN A 75 -0.97 -0.68 -12.00
CA GLN A 75 -2.39 -0.42 -12.22
C GLN A 75 -3.26 -1.13 -11.18
N ASN A 76 -2.95 -2.38 -10.83
CA ASN A 76 -3.70 -3.09 -9.77
C ASN A 76 -3.55 -2.40 -8.41
N LEU A 77 -2.36 -1.85 -8.12
CA LEU A 77 -2.11 -1.06 -6.92
C LEU A 77 -2.87 0.27 -6.94
N ASP A 78 -2.84 0.99 -8.06
CA ASP A 78 -3.60 2.23 -8.28
C ASP A 78 -5.10 2.01 -8.07
N ASP A 79 -5.68 1.01 -8.74
CA ASP A 79 -7.10 0.64 -8.61
C ASP A 79 -7.47 0.27 -7.17
N PHE A 80 -6.54 -0.35 -6.44
CA PHE A 80 -6.75 -0.70 -5.04
C PHE A 80 -6.74 0.55 -4.13
N LEU A 81 -5.75 1.44 -4.30
CA LEU A 81 -5.64 2.68 -3.54
C LEU A 81 -6.86 3.58 -3.76
N ARG A 82 -7.32 3.69 -5.02
CA ARG A 82 -8.54 4.42 -5.41
C ARG A 82 -9.78 3.93 -4.67
N ARG A 83 -9.96 2.62 -4.57
CA ARG A 83 -11.13 2.01 -3.90
C ARG A 83 -11.05 2.04 -2.38
N THR A 84 -9.85 2.10 -1.81
CA THR A 84 -9.63 1.85 -0.38
C THR A 84 -9.37 3.12 0.42
N TRP A 85 -8.73 4.11 -0.20
CA TRP A 85 -8.26 5.32 0.45
C TRP A 85 -8.72 6.58 -0.28
N LEU A 86 -8.52 6.63 -1.59
CA LEU A 86 -8.77 7.84 -2.38
C LEU A 86 -10.23 7.86 -2.84
N GLU A 87 -10.46 8.43 -4.01
CA GLU A 87 -11.79 8.56 -4.60
C GLU A 87 -11.91 7.75 -5.90
N CYS A 88 -13.15 7.48 -6.31
CA CYS A 88 -13.47 6.76 -7.53
C CYS A 88 -13.80 7.67 -8.73
N CYS A 89 -13.51 8.97 -8.64
CA CYS A 89 -13.86 9.99 -9.64
C CYS A 89 -13.13 9.85 -10.98
N GLY A 90 -12.19 8.90 -11.10
CA GLY A 90 -11.51 8.59 -12.37
C GLY A 90 -10.43 9.60 -12.77
N HIS A 91 -9.98 10.47 -11.85
CA HIS A 91 -8.91 11.42 -12.11
C HIS A 91 -7.59 10.75 -12.48
N LEU A 92 -6.66 11.52 -13.06
CA LEU A 92 -5.34 11.01 -13.42
C LEU A 92 -4.53 10.67 -12.16
N SER A 93 -3.65 9.68 -12.30
CA SER A 93 -2.67 9.35 -11.28
C SER A 93 -1.34 8.95 -11.91
N LYS A 94 -0.28 9.01 -11.10
CA LYS A 94 1.04 8.48 -11.46
C LYS A 94 1.75 7.90 -10.25
N PHE A 95 2.66 6.96 -10.50
CA PHE A 95 3.72 6.60 -9.57
C PHE A 95 5.04 7.21 -10.02
N GLU A 96 5.82 7.73 -9.08
CA GLU A 96 7.20 8.14 -9.32
C GLU A 96 8.14 7.18 -8.58
N LEU A 97 8.88 6.37 -9.34
CA LEU A 97 9.78 5.35 -8.82
C LEU A 97 11.17 5.53 -9.46
N ALA A 98 12.18 5.84 -8.65
CA ALA A 98 13.56 6.02 -9.08
C ALA A 98 13.71 6.97 -10.28
N GLY A 99 12.99 8.10 -10.26
CA GLY A 99 12.98 9.10 -11.35
C GLY A 99 12.21 8.68 -12.60
N VAL A 100 11.53 7.53 -12.59
CA VAL A 100 10.67 7.06 -13.68
C VAL A 100 9.22 7.29 -13.29
N SER A 101 8.50 7.99 -14.16
CA SER A 101 7.06 8.21 -14.05
C SER A 101 6.28 7.06 -14.68
N TYR A 102 5.30 6.53 -13.96
CA TYR A 102 4.35 5.53 -14.44
C TYR A 102 2.92 6.08 -14.29
N ALA A 103 2.31 6.51 -15.38
CA ALA A 103 1.03 7.23 -15.36
C ALA A 103 -0.16 6.35 -15.79
N SER A 104 -1.35 6.71 -15.28
CA SER A 104 -2.63 6.07 -15.65
C SER A 104 -2.98 6.34 -17.11
N TYR A 105 -2.57 7.50 -17.63
CA TYR A 105 -2.60 7.85 -19.03
C TYR A 105 -1.20 8.31 -19.45
N PRO A 106 -0.33 7.40 -19.94
CA PRO A 106 1.06 7.72 -20.19
C PRO A 106 1.23 8.61 -21.40
N ASP A 107 1.91 9.73 -21.22
CA ASP A 107 2.33 10.61 -22.30
C ASP A 107 3.80 10.34 -22.66
N ARG A 108 4.02 9.94 -23.92
CA ARG A 108 5.36 9.62 -24.42
C ARG A 108 6.26 10.85 -24.53
N GLU A 109 5.70 12.04 -24.73
CA GLU A 109 6.47 13.28 -24.82
C GLU A 109 7.13 13.63 -23.48
N PHE A 110 6.45 13.30 -22.37
CA PHE A 110 6.99 13.46 -21.01
C PHE A 110 7.77 12.24 -20.51
N GLY A 111 7.91 11.20 -21.34
CA GLY A 111 8.65 9.97 -20.99
C GLY A 111 7.91 9.05 -20.02
N ASP A 112 6.59 9.22 -19.86
CA ASP A 112 5.80 8.38 -18.96
C ASP A 112 5.74 6.93 -19.44
N LYS A 113 5.85 6.01 -18.49
CA LYS A 113 5.64 4.58 -18.70
C LYS A 113 4.22 4.19 -18.30
N SER A 114 3.76 3.05 -18.83
CA SER A 114 2.47 2.50 -18.46
C SER A 114 2.49 1.88 -17.05
N MET A 115 1.41 2.06 -16.29
CA MET A 115 1.17 1.33 -15.04
C MET A 115 0.92 -0.19 -15.22
N ARG A 116 0.92 -0.72 -16.45
CA ARG A 116 0.78 -2.17 -16.70
C ARG A 116 2.04 -2.99 -16.36
N MET A 117 3.09 -2.34 -15.87
CA MET A 117 4.31 -3.00 -15.41
C MET A 117 4.06 -3.79 -14.13
N GLN A 118 4.57 -5.02 -14.09
CA GLN A 118 4.51 -5.88 -12.91
C GLN A 118 5.43 -5.36 -11.81
N VAL A 119 4.94 -5.32 -10.58
CA VAL A 119 5.67 -4.78 -9.43
C VAL A 119 6.94 -5.56 -9.14
N GLY A 120 6.93 -6.87 -9.40
CA GLY A 120 8.08 -7.74 -9.17
C GLY A 120 9.31 -7.44 -10.03
N GLY A 121 9.14 -6.74 -11.16
CA GLY A 121 10.24 -6.34 -12.04
C GLY A 121 10.82 -4.97 -11.72
N ILE A 122 10.17 -4.18 -10.85
CA ILE A 122 10.53 -2.77 -10.63
C ILE A 122 10.66 -2.40 -9.15
N LEU A 123 10.01 -3.13 -8.24
CA LEU A 123 10.09 -2.90 -6.81
C LEU A 123 11.12 -3.84 -6.17
N SER A 124 11.83 -3.33 -5.18
CA SER A 124 12.81 -4.06 -4.38
C SER A 124 12.76 -3.60 -2.92
N PRO A 125 12.98 -4.50 -1.93
CA PRO A 125 13.00 -4.14 -0.52
C PRO A 125 13.85 -2.91 -0.20
N GLY A 126 13.32 -2.05 0.68
CA GLY A 126 13.97 -0.80 1.09
C GLY A 126 13.68 0.40 0.18
N GLN A 127 13.20 0.19 -1.05
CA GLN A 127 12.84 1.29 -1.94
C GLN A 127 11.63 2.07 -1.40
N GLN A 128 11.70 3.38 -1.60
CA GLN A 128 10.59 4.30 -1.38
C GLN A 128 10.22 4.96 -2.71
N PHE A 129 8.93 5.16 -2.92
CA PHE A 129 8.37 5.79 -4.11
C PHE A 129 7.08 6.52 -3.76
N PHE A 130 6.56 7.30 -4.70
CA PHE A 130 5.40 8.14 -4.48
C PHE A 130 4.26 7.80 -5.43
N HIS A 131 3.04 8.10 -5.00
CA HIS A 131 1.84 8.05 -5.81
C HIS A 131 1.13 9.39 -5.69
N GLU A 132 0.74 9.94 -6.83
CA GLU A 132 -0.04 11.17 -6.92
C GLU A 132 -1.38 10.84 -7.56
N TYR A 133 -2.46 11.32 -6.97
CA TYR A 133 -3.82 11.20 -7.50
C TYR A 133 -4.48 12.57 -7.56
N ASP A 134 -5.17 12.84 -8.68
CA ASP A 134 -5.85 14.10 -8.97
C ASP A 134 -4.91 15.30 -9.04
N PHE A 135 -4.42 15.62 -10.24
CA PHE A 135 -3.47 16.72 -10.41
C PHE A 135 -4.05 18.12 -10.19
N GLY A 136 -5.37 18.27 -10.02
CA GLY A 136 -5.99 19.55 -9.64
C GLY A 136 -5.96 19.77 -8.12
N THR A 137 -6.19 18.71 -7.35
CA THR A 137 -6.13 18.68 -5.89
C THR A 137 -5.34 17.47 -5.40
N THR A 138 -4.03 17.51 -5.60
CA THR A 138 -3.18 16.32 -5.46
C THR A 138 -3.23 15.73 -4.07
N THR A 139 -3.69 14.47 -4.01
CA THR A 139 -3.45 13.62 -2.86
C THR A 139 -2.18 12.82 -3.10
N GLU A 140 -1.18 13.02 -2.25
CA GLU A 140 0.12 12.36 -2.36
C GLU A 140 0.28 11.26 -1.31
N LEU A 141 0.61 10.05 -1.77
CA LEU A 141 0.94 8.91 -0.93
C LEU A 141 2.42 8.57 -1.06
N ARG A 142 3.05 8.25 0.07
CA ARG A 142 4.38 7.65 0.15
C ARG A 142 4.23 6.15 0.30
N LEU A 143 4.96 5.40 -0.52
CA LEU A 143 5.00 3.94 -0.47
C LEU A 143 6.44 3.49 -0.18
N LYS A 144 6.57 2.48 0.68
CA LYS A 144 7.85 1.84 0.99
C LYS A 144 7.72 0.34 0.85
N VAL A 145 8.65 -0.27 0.11
CA VAL A 145 8.82 -1.73 0.07
C VAL A 145 9.47 -2.17 1.36
N VAL A 146 8.71 -2.86 2.21
CA VAL A 146 9.15 -3.31 3.52
C VAL A 146 9.99 -4.58 3.40
N ALA A 147 9.44 -5.58 2.71
CA ALA A 147 10.03 -6.90 2.59
C ALA A 147 9.42 -7.63 1.39
N GLU A 148 10.03 -8.76 1.04
CA GLU A 148 9.47 -9.75 0.14
C GLU A 148 9.45 -11.11 0.83
N ARG A 149 8.50 -11.96 0.46
CA ARG A 149 8.43 -13.35 0.94
C ARG A 149 7.78 -14.24 -0.10
N GLU A 150 7.96 -15.54 0.02
CA GLU A 150 7.13 -16.50 -0.71
C GLU A 150 5.82 -16.76 0.03
N GLY A 151 4.75 -17.01 -0.70
CA GLY A 151 3.47 -17.40 -0.12
C GLY A 151 2.40 -17.70 -1.16
N ALA A 152 1.28 -18.24 -0.69
CA ALA A 152 0.10 -18.42 -1.51
C ALA A 152 -0.54 -17.06 -1.83
N ALA A 153 -0.97 -16.88 -3.08
CA ALA A 153 -1.75 -15.73 -3.51
C ALA A 153 -2.99 -16.17 -4.29
N LYS A 154 -4.10 -15.43 -4.11
CA LYS A 154 -5.30 -15.60 -4.93
C LYS A 154 -5.25 -14.66 -6.12
N GLY A 155 -4.63 -15.10 -7.22
CA GLY A 155 -4.48 -14.30 -8.44
C GLY A 155 -3.59 -13.07 -8.20
N LYS A 156 -4.02 -11.88 -8.66
CA LYS A 156 -3.34 -10.59 -8.47
C LYS A 156 -3.94 -9.74 -7.35
N SER A 157 -4.66 -10.38 -6.43
CA SER A 157 -5.39 -9.67 -5.36
C SER A 157 -4.42 -9.04 -4.37
N ILE A 158 -4.70 -7.81 -3.96
CA ILE A 158 -3.96 -7.10 -2.92
C ILE A 158 -4.66 -7.33 -1.58
N GLN A 159 -3.91 -7.77 -0.58
CA GLN A 159 -4.38 -7.99 0.77
C GLN A 159 -3.96 -6.84 1.67
N VAL A 160 -4.86 -6.38 2.54
CA VAL A 160 -4.50 -5.50 3.64
C VAL A 160 -3.95 -6.37 4.77
N LEU A 161 -2.76 -6.05 5.29
CA LEU A 161 -2.19 -6.74 6.44
C LEU A 161 -2.55 -6.04 7.75
N ALA A 162 -2.58 -4.71 7.69
CA ALA A 162 -2.94 -3.83 8.79
C ALA A 162 -3.33 -2.45 8.26
N ARG A 163 -4.18 -1.74 8.98
CA ARG A 163 -4.57 -0.36 8.66
C ARG A 163 -4.92 0.38 9.95
N ASN A 164 -4.64 1.67 10.01
CA ASN A 164 -5.13 2.52 11.09
C ASN A 164 -6.60 2.90 10.88
N GLU A 165 -7.31 3.11 11.98
CA GLU A 165 -8.59 3.82 11.89
C GLU A 165 -8.35 5.24 11.41
N ALA A 166 -9.29 5.77 10.62
CA ALA A 166 -9.24 7.15 10.16
C ALA A 166 -9.04 8.06 11.37
N PRO A 167 -7.93 8.82 11.46
CA PRO A 167 -7.70 9.71 12.58
C PRO A 167 -8.83 10.72 12.66
N LEU A 168 -9.25 11.04 13.87
CA LEU A 168 -10.21 12.12 14.10
C LEU A 168 -9.53 13.43 13.70
N ILE A 169 -9.89 13.97 12.54
CA ILE A 169 -9.45 15.29 12.10
C ILE A 169 -10.51 16.28 12.52
N SER A 170 -10.19 17.11 13.51
CA SER A 170 -11.03 18.26 13.83
C SER A 170 -10.93 19.31 12.72
N CYS A 171 -12.07 19.81 12.26
CA CYS A 171 -12.15 20.95 11.35
C CYS A 171 -11.38 22.15 11.95
N GLN A 172 -10.48 22.74 11.18
CA GLN A 172 -9.69 23.89 11.67
C GLN A 172 -10.53 25.15 11.93
N VAL A 173 -11.73 25.24 11.34
CA VAL A 173 -12.63 26.38 11.50
C VAL A 173 -13.54 26.22 12.72
N CYS A 174 -14.11 25.03 12.94
CA CYS A 174 -15.14 24.83 13.96
C CYS A 174 -14.79 23.80 15.06
N GLY A 175 -13.65 23.10 14.94
CA GLY A 175 -13.16 22.15 15.94
C GLY A 175 -13.94 20.83 16.04
N LYS A 176 -15.03 20.67 15.29
CA LYS A 176 -15.80 19.42 15.23
C LYS A 176 -15.07 18.36 14.38
N PRO A 177 -15.21 17.06 14.69
CA PRO A 177 -14.75 15.98 13.81
C PRO A 177 -15.38 16.05 12.42
#